data_AF-A0A4R2KM25-F1
#
_entry.id   AF-A0A4R2KM25-F1
#
_cell.length_a   1.000
_cell.length_b   1.000
_cell.length_c   1.000
_cell.angle_alpha   90.00
_cell.angle_beta   90.00
_cell.angle_gamma   90.00
#
_symmetry.space_group_name_H-M   'P 1'
#
loop_
_entity.id
_entity.type
_entity.pdbx_description
1 polymer ?
#
loop_
_entity_poly.entity_id
_entity_poly.type
_entity_poly.pdbx_seq_one_letter_code
_entity_poly.pdbx_strand_id
1 'polypeptide(L)'
;MTIRSLAEVGARLEEAVALLPGEPDSPQDLYDRYEEMAIAILDSEHADWPAGLLEEYLMLWLQIRRLELGVSEVEVEAPPVSARHLP
;
A
#
# COMPACT_ATOMS: atom_id res chain seq x y z
N MET A 1 25.44 12.17 -1.59
CA MET A 1 24.07 12.55 -2.02
C MET A 1 23.91 12.16 -3.47
N THR A 2 23.44 10.93 -3.72
CA THR A 2 22.79 10.65 -4.99
C THR A 2 21.47 11.41 -4.97
N ILE A 3 21.32 12.41 -5.83
CA ILE A 3 20.03 13.10 -6.01
C ILE A 3 19.11 12.07 -6.65
N ARG A 4 18.35 11.34 -5.84
CA ARG A 4 17.27 10.49 -6.32
C ARG A 4 15.99 11.30 -6.35
N SER A 5 15.13 11.04 -7.33
CA SER A 5 13.82 11.69 -7.42
C SER A 5 12.74 10.86 -6.74
N LEU A 6 11.68 11.49 -6.25
CA LEU A 6 10.54 10.74 -5.68
C LEU A 6 9.92 9.79 -6.72
N ALA A 7 9.94 10.15 -8.01
CA ALA A 7 9.51 9.26 -9.08
C ALA A 7 10.34 7.96 -9.16
N GLU A 8 11.65 8.03 -8.92
CA GLU A 8 12.51 6.84 -8.84
C GLU A 8 12.23 6.00 -7.59
N VAL A 9 11.75 6.60 -6.50
CA VAL A 9 11.27 5.85 -5.32
C VAL A 9 10.05 5.00 -5.72
N GLY A 10 9.06 5.61 -6.39
CA GLY A 10 7.87 4.88 -6.85
C GLY A 10 8.20 3.74 -7.80
N ALA A 11 9.08 3.96 -8.78
CA ALA A 11 9.50 2.89 -9.70
C ALA A 11 10.19 1.72 -8.99
N ARG A 12 11.03 2.00 -7.99
CA ARG A 12 11.69 0.94 -7.21
C ARG A 12 10.74 0.21 -6.28
N LEU A 13 9.71 0.89 -5.78
CA LEU A 13 8.66 0.24 -5.02
C LEU A 13 7.92 -0.79 -5.88
N GLU A 14 7.57 -0.44 -7.11
CA GLU A 14 6.97 -1.37 -8.07
C GLU A 14 7.89 -2.55 -8.39
N GLU A 15 9.17 -2.27 -8.65
CA GLU A 15 10.17 -3.30 -8.90
C GLU A 15 10.34 -4.24 -7.69
N ALA A 16 10.42 -3.68 -6.47
CA ALA A 16 10.57 -4.45 -5.25
C ALA A 16 9.40 -5.41 -5.03
N VAL A 17 8.16 -4.95 -5.24
CA VAL A 17 6.97 -5.81 -5.16
C VAL A 17 6.97 -6.88 -6.25
N ALA A 18 7.35 -6.54 -7.48
CA ALA A 18 7.43 -7.49 -8.59
C ALA A 18 8.49 -8.59 -8.37
N LEU A 19 9.52 -8.31 -7.56
CA LEU A 19 10.56 -9.28 -7.19
C LEU A 19 10.17 -10.18 -6.00
N LEU A 20 9.07 -9.90 -5.30
CA LEU A 20 8.60 -10.77 -4.23
C LEU A 20 8.20 -12.14 -4.78
N PRO A 21 8.58 -13.23 -4.11
CA PRO A 21 8.21 -14.58 -4.55
C PRO A 21 6.70 -14.81 -4.40
N GLY A 22 6.12 -15.48 -5.40
CA GLY A 22 4.70 -15.83 -5.42
C GLY A 22 3.82 -14.75 -6.06
N GLU A 23 2.67 -15.15 -6.58
CA GLU A 23 1.67 -14.22 -7.13
C GLU A 23 0.74 -13.74 -6.01
N PRO A 24 0.21 -12.51 -6.07
CA PRO A 24 -0.79 -12.05 -5.12
C PRO A 24 -2.11 -12.80 -5.30
N ASP A 25 -2.66 -13.34 -4.20
CA ASP A 25 -3.90 -14.11 -4.22
C ASP A 25 -5.16 -13.23 -4.31
N SER A 26 -5.02 -11.93 -4.03
CA SER A 26 -6.10 -10.95 -4.09
C SER A 26 -5.58 -9.51 -4.28
N PRO A 27 -6.43 -8.54 -4.64
CA PRO A 27 -6.06 -7.13 -4.62
C PRO A 27 -5.60 -6.64 -3.25
N GLN A 28 -6.14 -7.20 -2.15
CA GLN A 28 -5.69 -6.91 -0.79
C GLN A 28 -4.26 -7.41 -0.56
N ASP A 29 -3.96 -8.67 -0.92
CA ASP A 29 -2.59 -9.22 -0.80
C ASP A 29 -1.59 -8.42 -1.63
N LEU A 30 -1.96 -8.02 -2.85
CA LEU A 30 -1.10 -7.13 -3.65
C LEU A 30 -0.88 -5.77 -2.97
N TYR A 31 -1.92 -5.20 -2.35
CA TYR A 31 -1.80 -3.96 -1.60
C TYR A 31 -0.91 -4.11 -0.36
N ASP A 32 -1.08 -5.19 0.41
CA ASP A 32 -0.29 -5.50 1.61
C ASP A 32 1.20 -5.63 1.24
N ARG A 33 1.52 -6.28 0.12
CA ARG A 33 2.90 -6.34 -0.41
C ARG A 33 3.48 -4.96 -0.74
N TYR A 34 2.65 -4.06 -1.29
CA TYR A 34 3.06 -2.67 -1.51
C TYR A 34 3.31 -1.93 -0.20
N GLU A 35 2.47 -2.12 0.82
CA GLU A 35 2.68 -1.53 2.15
C GLU A 35 3.99 -2.03 2.78
N GLU A 36 4.24 -3.34 2.76
CA GLU A 36 5.47 -3.95 3.29
C GLU A 36 6.72 -3.36 2.61
N MET A 37 6.71 -3.25 1.27
CA MET A 37 7.86 -2.72 0.54
C MET A 37 8.03 -1.21 0.73
N ALA A 38 6.94 -0.45 0.87
CA ALA A 38 7.00 0.97 1.18
C ALA A 38 7.64 1.21 2.56
N ILE A 39 7.27 0.42 3.58
CA ILE A 39 7.87 0.47 4.92
C ILE A 39 9.37 0.16 4.83
N ALA A 40 9.76 -0.91 4.12
CA ALA A 40 11.16 -1.29 3.98
C ALA A 40 12.01 -0.19 3.30
N ILE A 41 11.46 0.47 2.28
CA ILE A 41 12.11 1.62 1.62
C ILE A 41 12.22 2.80 2.58
N LEU A 42 11.16 3.13 3.32
CA LEU A 42 11.17 4.23 4.28
C LEU A 42 12.22 4.01 5.37
N ASP A 43 12.25 2.82 5.97
CA ASP A 43 13.23 2.47 7.02
C ASP A 43 14.67 2.59 6.51
N SER A 44 14.92 2.17 5.28
CA SER A 44 16.24 2.20 4.65
C SER A 44 16.68 3.61 4.24
N GLU A 45 15.76 4.44 3.75
CA GLU A 45 16.11 5.67 3.01
C GLU A 45 15.70 6.96 3.70
N HIS A 46 14.91 6.95 4.78
CA HIS A 46 14.41 8.17 5.42
C HIS A 46 15.49 9.24 5.69
N ALA A 47 16.72 8.84 6.02
CA ALA A 47 17.84 9.73 6.30
C ALA A 47 18.41 10.46 5.06
N ASP A 48 18.13 9.95 3.86
CA ASP A 48 18.56 10.54 2.58
C ASP A 48 17.62 11.65 2.08
N TRP A 49 16.46 11.81 2.73
CA TRP A 49 15.44 12.78 2.36
C TRP A 49 15.22 13.82 3.46
N PRO A 50 14.70 15.02 3.12
CA PRO A 50 14.14 15.91 4.11
C PRO A 50 13.13 15.19 5.00
N ALA A 51 13.13 15.50 6.29
CA ALA A 51 12.23 14.90 7.27
C ALA A 51 10.78 14.94 6.78
N GLY A 52 10.09 13.79 6.83
CA GLY A 52 8.71 13.62 6.42
C GLY A 52 8.48 13.50 4.90
N LEU A 53 9.40 13.95 4.04
CA LEU A 53 9.15 14.01 2.60
C LEU A 53 8.95 12.62 1.97
N LEU A 54 9.79 11.66 2.33
CA LEU A 54 9.69 10.29 1.82
C LEU A 54 8.44 9.59 2.34
N GLU A 55 8.12 9.79 3.62
CA GLU A 55 6.93 9.23 4.27
C GLU A 55 5.65 9.74 3.62
N GLU A 56 5.50 11.06 3.48
CA GLU A 56 4.35 11.69 2.83
C GLU A 56 4.18 11.21 1.39
N TYR A 57 5.28 11.07 0.64
CA TYR A 57 5.25 10.54 -0.71
C TYR A 57 4.75 9.10 -0.76
N LEU A 58 5.33 8.22 0.06
CA LEU A 58 4.95 6.79 0.08
C LEU A 58 3.51 6.60 0.55
N MET A 59 3.05 7.38 1.53
CA MET A 59 1.65 7.38 1.97
C MET A 59 0.70 7.77 0.84
N LEU A 60 0.98 8.86 0.12
CA LEU A 60 0.16 9.28 -1.02
C LEU A 60 0.15 8.22 -2.13
N TRP A 61 1.32 7.65 -2.42
CA TRP A 61 1.47 6.60 -3.42
C TRP A 61 0.62 5.36 -3.07
N LEU A 62 0.68 4.91 -1.82
CA LEU A 62 -0.14 3.79 -1.33
C LEU A 62 -1.63 4.10 -1.40
N GLN A 63 -2.05 5.33 -1.07
CA GLN A 63 -3.46 5.73 -1.21
C GLN A 63 -3.94 5.65 -2.66
N ILE A 64 -3.11 6.07 -3.62
CA ILE A 64 -3.43 5.94 -5.04
C ILE A 64 -3.57 4.45 -5.42
N ARG A 65 -2.61 3.59 -5.01
CA ARG A 65 -2.70 2.15 -5.29
C ARG A 65 -3.91 1.48 -4.67
N ARG A 66 -4.29 1.87 -3.46
CA ARG A 66 -5.49 1.38 -2.80
C ARG A 66 -6.74 1.63 -3.65
N LEU A 67 -6.86 2.84 -4.19
CA LEU A 67 -7.97 3.23 -5.07
C LEU A 67 -7.95 2.45 -6.38
N GLU A 68 -6.77 2.29 -7.00
CA GLU A 68 -6.60 1.54 -8.26
C GLU A 68 -6.93 0.04 -8.11
N LEU A 69 -6.58 -0.54 -6.96
CA LEU A 69 -6.84 -1.96 -6.65
C LEU A 69 -8.27 -2.20 -6.14
N GLY A 70 -9.03 -1.13 -5.87
CA GLY A 70 -10.39 -1.23 -5.33
C GLY A 70 -10.44 -1.80 -3.91
N VAL A 71 -9.37 -1.61 -3.14
CA VAL A 71 -9.26 -2.06 -1.75
C VAL A 71 -9.98 -1.05 -0.84
N SER A 72 -11.02 -1.49 -0.13
CA SER A 72 -11.76 -0.65 0.81
C SER A 72 -11.31 -0.92 2.24
N GLU A 73 -11.24 0.13 3.06
CA GLU A 73 -10.83 0.04 4.47
C GLU A 73 -11.92 -0.57 5.39
N VAL A 74 -12.93 -1.25 4.82
CA VAL A 74 -14.18 -1.54 5.53
C VAL A 74 -14.58 -3.01 5.42
N GLU A 75 -14.20 -3.80 6.43
CA GLU A 75 -15.07 -4.88 6.91
C GLU A 75 -16.33 -4.23 7.52
N VAL A 76 -17.32 -3.91 6.67
CA VAL A 76 -18.68 -3.78 7.19
C VAL A 76 -19.18 -5.19 7.41
N GLU A 77 -19.12 -5.66 8.65
CA GLU A 77 -19.91 -6.82 9.07
C GLU A 77 -21.37 -6.48 8.74
N ALA A 78 -21.89 -7.06 7.65
CA ALA A 78 -23.28 -6.85 7.27
C ALA A 78 -24.14 -7.29 8.46
N PRO A 79 -25.01 -6.41 9.02
CA PRO A 79 -25.83 -6.80 10.16
C PRO A 79 -26.64 -8.04 9.77
N PRO A 80 -26.75 -9.05 10.66
CA PRO A 80 -27.41 -10.30 10.30
C PRO A 80 -28.85 -10.01 9.89
N VAL A 81 -29.20 -10.43 8.66
CA VAL A 81 -30.57 -10.44 8.14
C VAL A 81 -31.33 -11.54 8.89
N SER A 82 -31.63 -11.31 10.16
CA SER A 82 -32.37 -12.24 11.01
C SER A 82 -33.04 -11.48 12.15
N ALA A 83 -34.13 -10.78 11.82
CA ALA A 83 -35.31 -10.68 12.67
C ALA A 83 -36.36 -9.76 12.00
N ARG A 84 -37.05 -10.25 10.96
CA ARG A 84 -38.40 -9.76 10.59
C ARG A 84 -39.10 -10.71 9.59
N HIS A 85 -39.17 -11.97 10.01
CA HIS A 85 -40.17 -12.95 9.61
C HIS A 85 -40.32 -13.82 10.87
N LEU A 86 -41.43 -13.99 11.55
CA LEU A 86 -42.89 -13.82 11.38
C LEU A 86 -43.46 -13.89 12.84
N PRO A 87 -44.79 -13.81 13.11
CA PRO A 87 -45.94 -13.67 12.21
C PRO A 87 -46.68 -12.33 12.30
#